data_AF-A0A3C1NAF8-F1
#
_entry.id   AF-A0A3C1NAF8-F1
#
_cell.length_a   1.000
_cell.length_b   1.000
_cell.length_c   1.000
_cell.angle_alpha   90.00
_cell.angle_beta   90.00
_cell.angle_gamma   90.00
#
_symmetry.space_group_name_H-M   'P 1'
#
loop_
_entity.id
_entity.type
_entity.pdbx_description
1 polymer ?
#
loop_
_entity_poly.entity_id
_entity_poly.type
_entity_poly.pdbx_seq_one_letter_code
_entity_poly.pdbx_strand_id
1 'polypeptide(L)'
;MAALKPGLLGGAPYSAAKAASRNLMGDINVELNDLGIRACTIVPAEVDTPILDNRPLVPNEKSRSTMMHPRDVADAILLCAVMPQRTVVEEIVLKPTTNRNINRDIEVARHEGEQVE
;
A
#
# COMPACT_ATOMS: atom_id res chain seq x y z
N MET A 1 2.67 0.63 -2.37
CA MET A 1 2.49 0.37 -3.81
C MET A 1 2.79 -1.07 -4.23
N ALA A 2 2.93 -2.03 -3.31
CA ALA A 2 3.37 -3.39 -3.64
C ALA A 2 2.43 -4.15 -4.60
N ALA A 3 1.15 -3.78 -4.68
CA ALA A 3 0.20 -4.34 -5.66
C ALA A 3 0.51 -3.95 -7.12
N LEU A 4 1.16 -2.80 -7.34
CA LEU A 4 1.41 -2.23 -8.67
C LEU A 4 2.88 -2.34 -9.08
N LYS A 5 3.77 -2.23 -8.11
CA LYS A 5 5.22 -2.21 -8.33
C LYS A 5 5.87 -3.17 -7.34
N PRO A 6 6.37 -4.33 -7.79
CA PRO A 6 7.12 -5.22 -6.93
C PRO A 6 8.38 -4.51 -6.43
N GLY A 7 8.81 -4.83 -5.20
CA GLY A 7 9.97 -4.20 -4.59
C GLY A 7 10.55 -5.03 -3.46
N LEU A 8 11.86 -4.83 -3.22
CA LEU A 8 12.60 -5.59 -2.22
C LEU A 8 12.11 -5.35 -0.79
N LEU A 9 11.59 -4.16 -0.49
CA LEU A 9 11.15 -3.78 0.87
C LEU A 9 9.98 -4.59 1.43
N GLY A 10 9.14 -5.18 0.57
CA GLY A 10 8.06 -6.07 0.99
C GLY A 10 8.31 -7.53 0.64
N GLY A 11 9.28 -7.80 -0.23
CA GLY A 11 9.51 -9.12 -0.80
C GLY A 11 8.47 -9.54 -1.86
N ALA A 12 8.81 -10.62 -2.57
CA ALA A 12 7.96 -11.19 -3.61
C ALA A 12 6.60 -11.70 -3.10
N PRO A 13 6.50 -12.43 -1.96
CA PRO A 13 5.22 -12.93 -1.46
C PRO A 13 4.24 -11.81 -1.13
N TYR A 14 4.71 -10.74 -0.48
CA TYR A 14 3.88 -9.58 -0.16
C TYR A 14 3.35 -8.88 -1.41
N SER A 15 4.22 -8.67 -2.40
CA SER A 15 3.84 -8.01 -3.65
C SER A 15 2.82 -8.86 -4.44
N ALA A 16 3.03 -10.18 -4.51
CA ALA A 16 2.11 -11.11 -5.16
C ALA A 16 0.74 -11.12 -4.46
N ALA A 17 0.71 -11.21 -3.13
CA ALA A 17 -0.54 -11.18 -2.37
C ALA A 17 -1.30 -9.86 -2.57
N LYS A 18 -0.60 -8.73 -2.61
CA LYS A 18 -1.21 -7.41 -2.86
C LYS A 18 -1.74 -7.28 -4.29
N ALA A 19 -1.04 -7.81 -5.28
CA ALA A 19 -1.51 -7.86 -6.66
C ALA A 19 -2.77 -8.74 -6.81
N ALA A 20 -2.80 -9.91 -6.15
CA ALA A 20 -3.96 -10.77 -6.11
C ALA A 20 -5.17 -10.09 -5.45
N SER A 21 -4.96 -9.41 -4.32
CA SER A 21 -6.02 -8.63 -3.65
C SER A 21 -6.59 -7.53 -4.55
N ARG A 22 -5.75 -6.86 -5.34
CA ARG A 22 -6.19 -5.85 -6.32
C ARG A 22 -7.05 -6.49 -7.42
N ASN A 23 -6.62 -7.63 -7.97
CA ASN A 23 -7.38 -8.32 -9.01
C ASN A 23 -8.75 -8.76 -8.50
N LEU A 24 -8.81 -9.30 -7.28
CA LEU A 24 -10.06 -9.71 -6.64
C LEU A 24 -11.08 -8.58 -6.52
N MET A 25 -10.65 -7.35 -6.23
CA MET A 25 -11.58 -6.20 -6.18
C MET A 25 -12.17 -5.90 -7.58
N GLY A 26 -11.40 -6.12 -8.64
CA GLY A 26 -11.89 -6.02 -10.02
C GLY A 26 -12.96 -7.06 -10.32
N ASP A 27 -12.71 -8.33 -9.94
CA ASP A 27 -13.68 -9.42 -10.13
C ASP A 27 -14.98 -9.15 -9.37
N ILE A 28 -14.91 -8.62 -8.14
CA ILE A 28 -16.10 -8.20 -7.37
C ILE A 28 -16.93 -7.16 -8.13
N ASN A 29 -16.30 -6.16 -8.75
CA ASN A 29 -17.02 -5.15 -9.52
C ASN A 29 -17.65 -5.76 -10.78
N VAL A 30 -16.96 -6.68 -11.47
CA VAL A 30 -17.51 -7.39 -12.64
C VAL A 30 -18.74 -8.21 -12.27
N GLU A 31 -18.69 -8.92 -11.14
CA GLU A 31 -19.77 -9.83 -10.73
C GLU A 31 -20.96 -9.13 -10.05
N LEU A 32 -20.71 -8.08 -9.26
CA LEU A 32 -21.69 -7.59 -8.28
C LEU A 32 -22.13 -6.14 -8.47
N ASN A 33 -21.59 -5.40 -9.44
CA ASN A 33 -22.00 -4.01 -9.70
C ASN A 33 -23.50 -3.90 -10.03
N ASP A 34 -24.06 -4.85 -10.78
CA ASP A 34 -25.49 -4.88 -11.13
C ASP A 34 -26.40 -5.13 -9.92
N LEU A 35 -25.83 -5.64 -8.82
CA LEU A 35 -26.50 -5.79 -7.53
C LEU A 35 -26.28 -4.56 -6.62
N GLY A 36 -25.61 -3.52 -7.11
CA GLY A 36 -25.27 -2.32 -6.35
C GLY A 36 -24.12 -2.50 -5.37
N ILE A 37 -23.31 -3.56 -5.48
CA ILE A 37 -22.13 -3.74 -4.65
C ILE A 37 -20.93 -3.14 -5.37
N ARG A 38 -20.23 -2.22 -4.71
CA ARG A 38 -19.05 -1.52 -5.24
C ARG A 38 -17.80 -1.92 -4.47
N ALA A 39 -16.73 -2.28 -5.16
CA ALA A 39 -15.41 -2.52 -4.58
C ALA A 39 -14.41 -1.45 -5.03
N CYS A 40 -13.52 -1.07 -4.10
CA CYS A 40 -12.45 -0.11 -4.34
C CYS A 40 -11.14 -0.66 -3.79
N THR A 41 -10.07 -0.55 -4.58
CA THR A 41 -8.70 -0.84 -4.12
C THR A 41 -8.01 0.45 -3.68
N ILE A 42 -7.62 0.53 -2.41
CA ILE A 42 -6.77 1.62 -1.90
C ILE A 42 -5.30 1.15 -1.91
N VAL A 43 -4.45 1.85 -2.66
CA VAL A 43 -3.04 1.49 -2.87
C VAL A 43 -2.11 2.56 -2.27
N PRO A 44 -1.85 2.51 -0.96
CA PRO A 44 -0.93 3.45 -0.32
C PRO A 44 0.53 3.08 -0.56
N ALA A 45 1.41 4.09 -0.53
CA ALA A 45 2.87 3.94 -0.38
C ALA A 45 3.26 3.87 1.11
N GLU A 46 4.31 4.60 1.54
CA GLU A 46 4.74 4.60 2.93
C GLU A 46 3.75 5.39 3.81
N VAL A 47 3.24 4.71 4.84
CA VAL A 47 2.31 5.27 5.84
C VAL A 47 2.90 5.02 7.22
N ASP A 48 2.98 6.07 8.04
CA ASP A 48 3.49 5.98 9.40
C ASP A 48 2.52 5.20 10.29
N THR A 49 2.84 3.92 10.49
CA THR A 49 2.05 2.96 11.24
C THR A 49 2.98 1.99 11.98
N PRO A 50 2.49 1.31 13.02
CA PRO A 50 3.28 0.30 13.75
C PRO A 50 3.81 -0.85 12.87
N ILE A 51 3.25 -1.08 11.67
CA ILE A 51 3.77 -2.13 10.76
C ILE A 51 5.22 -1.87 10.33
N LEU A 52 5.67 -0.61 10.38
CA LEU A 52 7.04 -0.21 10.03
C LEU A 52 8.06 -0.72 11.05
N ASP A 53 7.63 -1.08 12.25
CA ASP A 53 8.51 -1.60 13.32
C ASP A 53 9.00 -3.02 13.00
N ASN A 54 8.33 -3.71 12.07
CA ASN A 54 8.72 -5.03 11.57
C ASN A 54 9.66 -4.96 10.36
N ARG A 55 10.13 -3.77 9.97
CA ARG A 55 11.06 -3.65 8.84
C ARG A 55 12.47 -4.07 9.24
N PRO A 56 13.28 -4.55 8.28
CA PRO A 56 14.68 -4.91 8.52
C PRO A 56 15.49 -3.71 9.03
N LEU A 57 15.17 -2.53 8.48
CA LEU A 57 15.64 -1.24 8.98
C LEU A 57 14.42 -0.43 9.43
N VAL A 58 14.24 -0.26 10.73
CA VAL A 58 13.15 0.54 11.30
C VAL A 58 13.37 2.02 10.95
N PRO A 59 12.41 2.68 10.28
CA PRO A 59 12.55 4.10 9.93
C PRO A 59 12.60 5.00 11.18
N ASN A 60 13.58 5.90 11.21
CA ASN A 60 13.70 6.91 12.26
C ASN A 60 12.65 8.04 12.11
N GLU A 61 12.58 8.92 13.11
CA GLU A 61 11.62 10.04 13.16
C GLU A 61 11.68 10.94 11.92
N LYS A 62 12.88 11.31 11.46
CA LYS A 62 13.08 12.11 10.25
C LYS A 62 12.54 11.43 8.99
N SER A 63 12.61 10.10 8.92
CA SER A 63 12.07 9.33 7.79
C SER A 63 10.55 9.22 7.87
N ARG A 64 10.00 9.06 9.08
CA ARG A 64 8.55 8.99 9.34
C ARG A 64 7.86 10.34 9.12
N SER A 65 8.52 11.46 9.42
CA SER A 65 7.96 12.80 9.26
C SER A 65 7.62 13.17 7.81
N THR A 66 8.12 12.43 6.83
CA THR A 66 7.80 12.61 5.40
C THR A 66 6.83 11.56 4.86
N MET A 67 6.36 10.62 5.68
CA MET A 67 5.39 9.59 5.26
C MET A 67 3.96 10.12 5.31
N MET A 68 3.03 9.39 4.69
CA MET A 68 1.61 9.65 4.90
C MET A 68 1.19 9.24 6.31
N HIS A 69 0.15 9.85 6.86
CA HIS A 69 -0.49 9.42 8.09
C HIS A 69 -1.65 8.44 7.80
N PRO A 70 -2.08 7.61 8.76
CA PRO A 70 -3.26 6.76 8.60
C PRO A 70 -4.52 7.56 8.27
N ARG A 71 -4.58 8.83 8.71
CA ARG A 71 -5.69 9.73 8.40
C ARG A 71 -5.81 10.01 6.91
N ASP A 72 -4.70 10.14 6.19
CA ASP A 72 -4.70 10.36 4.74
C ASP A 72 -5.35 9.18 3.99
N VAL A 73 -5.11 7.95 4.47
CA VAL A 73 -5.74 6.74 3.93
C VAL A 73 -7.24 6.71 4.25
N ALA A 74 -7.62 7.12 5.48
CA ALA A 74 -9.02 7.19 5.88
C ALA A 74 -9.81 8.22 5.07
N ASP A 75 -9.24 9.39 4.80
CA ASP A 75 -9.87 10.42 3.98
C ASP A 75 -10.05 9.95 2.53
N ALA A 76 -9.10 9.17 1.99
CA ALA A 76 -9.24 8.52 0.67
C ALA A 76 -10.37 7.47 0.66
N ILE A 77 -10.50 6.67 1.72
CA ILE A 77 -11.62 5.71 1.86
C ILE A 77 -12.95 6.46 1.90
N LEU A 78 -13.03 7.55 2.66
CA LEU A 78 -14.24 8.37 2.76
C LEU A 78 -14.63 8.92 1.39
N LEU A 79 -13.67 9.42 0.60
CA LEU A 79 -13.91 9.89 -0.77
C LEU A 79 -14.62 8.82 -1.62
N CYS A 80 -14.16 7.57 -1.57
CA CYS A 80 -14.79 6.46 -2.31
C CYS A 80 -16.21 6.16 -1.80
N ALA A 81 -16.36 6.14 -0.47
CA ALA A 81 -17.60 5.75 0.19
C ALA A 81 -18.74 6.73 -0.07
N VAL A 82 -18.46 8.04 -0.10
CA VAL A 82 -19.48 9.10 -0.26
C VAL A 82 -19.90 9.35 -1.70
N MET A 83 -19.29 8.69 -2.68
CA MET A 83 -19.71 8.82 -4.07
C MET A 83 -21.16 8.34 -4.24
N PRO A 84 -21.95 8.98 -5.13
CA PRO A 84 -23.28 8.49 -5.47
C PRO A 84 -23.23 7.03 -5.92
N GLN A 85 -24.27 6.25 -5.61
CA GLN A 85 -24.31 4.81 -5.88
C GLN A 85 -24.06 4.42 -7.34
N ARG A 86 -24.34 5.33 -8.29
CA ARG A 86 -24.07 5.18 -9.73
C ARG A 86 -22.59 5.34 -10.12
N THR A 87 -21.70 5.57 -9.17
CA THR A 87 -20.28 5.84 -9.42
C THR A 87 -19.41 4.99 -8.51
N VAL A 88 -18.60 4.12 -9.10
CA VAL A 88 -17.56 3.36 -8.40
C VAL A 88 -16.21 4.03 -8.60
N VAL A 89 -15.45 4.18 -7.52
CA VAL A 89 -14.02 4.50 -7.59
C VAL A 89 -13.30 3.16 -7.50
N GLU A 90 -12.80 2.65 -8.61
CA GLU A 90 -12.22 1.29 -8.64
C GLU A 90 -10.85 1.24 -7.94
N GLU A 91 -10.05 2.31 -8.06
CA GLU A 91 -8.71 2.37 -7.50
C GLU A 91 -8.31 3.80 -7.10
N ILE A 92 -7.66 3.93 -5.93
CA ILE A 92 -6.93 5.14 -5.54
C ILE A 92 -5.48 4.75 -5.24
N VAL A 93 -4.54 5.43 -5.91
CA VAL A 93 -3.10 5.31 -5.64
C VAL A 93 -2.63 6.59 -4.97
N LEU A 94 -2.07 6.45 -3.77
CA LEU A 94 -1.58 7.57 -2.96
C LEU A 94 -0.16 7.31 -2.45
N LYS A 95 0.65 8.35 -2.44
CA LYS A 95 2.03 8.33 -1.95
C LYS A 95 2.42 9.67 -1.34
N PRO A 96 3.44 9.72 -0.46
CA PRO A 96 4.01 10.98 -0.03
C PRO A 96 4.44 11.87 -1.20
N THR A 97 4.24 13.17 -1.06
CA THR A 97 4.70 14.15 -2.06
C THR A 97 6.23 14.15 -2.18
N THR A 98 6.93 14.07 -1.04
CA THR A 98 8.38 13.97 -0.98
C THR A 98 8.78 12.53 -0.72
N ASN A 99 9.48 11.91 -1.68
CA ASN A 99 10.02 10.56 -1.48
C ASN A 99 11.33 10.66 -0.71
N ARG A 100 11.49 9.89 0.36
CA ARG A 100 12.78 9.73 1.03
C ARG A 100 13.71 8.83 0.21
N ASN A 101 15.01 8.93 0.47
CA ASN A 101 15.98 7.99 -0.06
C ASN A 101 15.85 6.64 0.66
N ILE A 102 15.59 5.57 -0.10
CA ILE A 102 15.37 4.20 0.40
C ILE A 102 16.54 3.25 0.07
N ASN A 103 17.67 3.76 -0.44
CA ASN A 103 18.80 2.91 -0.86
C ASN A 103 19.31 2.06 0.30
N ARG A 104 19.42 2.65 1.50
CA ARG A 104 19.88 1.92 2.69
C ARG A 104 18.87 0.87 3.13
N ASP A 105 17.58 1.16 3.04
CA ASP A 105 16.53 0.18 3.34
C ASP A 105 16.61 -1.04 2.40
N ILE A 106 16.85 -0.80 1.10
CA ILE A 106 17.02 -1.86 0.11
C ILE A 106 18.27 -2.69 0.39
N GLU A 107 19.38 -2.03 0.73
CA GLU A 107 20.63 -2.71 1.08
C GLU A 107 20.44 -3.63 2.27
N VAL A 108 19.83 -3.15 3.37
CA VAL A 108 19.57 -3.97 4.55
C VAL A 108 18.59 -5.10 4.24
N ALA A 109 17.52 -4.84 3.49
CA ALA A 109 16.54 -5.86 3.11
C ALA A 109 17.12 -6.95 2.20
N ARG A 110 18.18 -6.66 1.43
CA ARG A 110 18.85 -7.64 0.57
C ARG A 110 19.58 -8.72 1.36
N HIS A 111 20.16 -8.35 2.48
CA HIS A 111 20.94 -9.21 3.35
C HIS A 111 20.12 -9.77 4.52
N GLU A 112 18.82 -9.49 4.55
CA GLU A 112 17.92 -10.00 5.59
C GLU A 112 17.84 -11.53 5.48
N GLY A 113 18.21 -12.23 6.57
CA GLY A 113 18.25 -13.69 6.62
C GLY A 113 19.59 -14.32 6.21
N GLU A 114 20.60 -13.53 5.83
CA GLU A 114 21.98 -14.03 5.72
C GLU A 114 22.51 -14.31 7.14
N GLN A 115 22.88 -15.57 7.41
CA GLN A 115 23.59 -15.92 8.65
C GLN A 115 25.00 -15.32 8.56
N VAL A 116 25.31 -14.37 9.42
CA VAL A 116 26.69 -13.94 9.65
C VAL A 116 27.34 -15.06 10.46
N GLU A 117 28.19 -15.85 9.79
CA GLU A 117 29.07 -16.83 10.42
C GLU A 117 30.18 -16.15 11.22
#